data_AF-A0A7W9AXB3-F1
#
_entry.id   AF-A0A7W9AXB3-F1
#
_cell.length_a   1.000
_cell.length_b   1.000
_cell.length_c   1.000
_cell.angle_alpha   90.00
_cell.angle_beta   90.00
_cell.angle_gamma   90.00
#
_symmetry.space_group_name_H-M   'P 1'
#
loop_
_entity.id
_entity.type
_entity.pdbx_description
1 polymer ?
#
loop_
_entity_poly.entity_id
_entity_poly.type
_entity_poly.pdbx_seq_one_letter_code
_entity_poly.pdbx_strand_id
1 'polypeptide(L)' 'MNVFKQPDGKYLVVSGSNVLAGPFDTNAEAWRALDRISGEPISRSEKVSMWINEQNGEAT' A
#
# COMPACT_ATOMS: atom_id res chain seq x y z
N MET A 1 -0.52 -0.81 -0.62
CA MET A 1 0.92 -0.62 -0.77
C MET A 1 1.22 -0.08 -2.16
N ASN A 2 2.14 0.86 -2.32
CA ASN A 2 2.47 1.49 -3.60
C ASN A 2 3.93 1.97 -3.63
N VAL A 3 4.47 2.24 -4.83
CA VAL A 3 5.77 2.90 -5.01
C VAL A 3 5.55 4.41 -5.20
N PHE A 4 6.31 5.22 -4.48
CA PHE A 4 6.31 6.68 -4.54
C PHE A 4 7.66 7.20 -5.02
N LYS A 5 7.67 8.11 -6.00
CA LYS A 5 8.89 8.77 -6.48
C LYS A 5 9.11 10.08 -5.72
N GLN A 6 10.25 10.23 -5.09
CA GLN A 6 10.69 11.43 -4.40
C GLN A 6 11.14 12.52 -5.38
N PRO A 7 11.11 13.80 -4.98
CA PRO A 7 11.64 14.90 -5.79
C PRO A 7 13.14 14.78 -6.09
N ASP A 8 13.88 14.04 -5.26
CA ASP A 8 15.29 13.65 -5.46
C ASP A 8 15.49 12.60 -6.57
N GLY A 9 14.41 12.04 -7.12
CA GLY A 9 14.47 11.01 -8.16
C GLY A 9 14.44 9.57 -7.64
N LYS A 10 14.61 9.38 -6.33
CA LYS A 10 14.57 8.07 -5.66
C LYS A 10 13.15 7.54 -5.45
N TYR A 11 13.05 6.24 -5.21
CA TYR A 11 11.78 5.52 -5.09
C TYR A 11 11.63 4.93 -3.69
N LEU A 12 10.45 5.10 -3.10
CA LEU A 12 10.08 4.54 -1.81
C LEU A 12 8.90 3.60 -1.98
N VAL A 13 8.90 2.50 -1.24
CA VAL A 13 7.74 1.64 -1.10
C VAL A 13 6.98 2.08 0.14
N VAL A 14 5.71 2.42 -0.01
CA VAL A 14 4.86 2.97 1.05
C VAL A 14 3.57 2.16 1.21
N SER A 15 3.05 2.10 2.43
CA SER A 15 1.72 1.56 2.70
C SER A 15 0.96 2.51 3.63
N GLY A 16 -0.06 3.17 3.09
CA GLY A 16 -0.74 4.26 3.78
C GLY A 16 0.25 5.37 4.12
N SER A 17 0.39 5.67 5.40
CA SER A 17 1.30 6.70 5.91
C SER A 17 2.69 6.17 6.29
N ASN A 18 2.96 4.87 6.12
CA ASN A 18 4.22 4.25 6.51
C ASN A 18 5.13 4.00 5.31
N VAL A 19 6.42 4.27 5.47
CA VAL A 19 7.47 3.86 4.53
C VAL A 19 7.91 2.45 4.90
N LEU A 20 7.81 1.52 3.94
CA LEU A 20 8.12 0.11 4.14
C LEU A 20 9.51 -0.27 3.63
N ALA A 21 9.97 0.36 2.54
CA ALA A 21 11.30 0.11 2.00
C ALA A 21 11.80 1.26 1.11
N GLY A 22 13.12 1.37 0.97
CA GLY A 22 13.82 2.38 0.18
C GLY A 22 14.62 3.34 1.06
N PRO A 23 15.22 4.40 0.48
CA PRO A 23 15.07 4.83 -0.91
C PRO A 23 15.85 3.95 -1.90
N PHE A 24 15.25 3.68 -3.06
CA PHE A 24 15.84 2.97 -4.20
C PHE A 24 16.19 3.94 -5.32
N ASP A 25 17.26 3.69 -6.05
CA ASP A 25 17.67 4.52 -7.18
C ASP A 25 16.80 4.29 -8.42
N THR A 26 16.22 3.09 -8.57
CA THR A 26 15.39 2.74 -9.73
C THR A 26 13.97 2.32 -9.36
N ASN A 27 13.04 2.63 -10.27
CA ASN A 27 11.64 2.18 -10.17
C ASN A 27 11.56 0.65 -10.11
N ALA A 28 12.38 -0.05 -10.89
CA ALA A 28 12.37 -1.51 -10.97
C ALA A 28 12.72 -2.17 -9.62
N GLU A 29 13.70 -1.63 -8.90
CA GLU A 29 14.07 -2.12 -7.57
C GLU A 29 12.96 -1.91 -6.55
N ALA A 30 12.30 -0.75 -6.58
CA ALA A 30 11.19 -0.46 -5.69
C ALA A 30 9.98 -1.38 -5.95
N TRP A 31 9.65 -1.67 -7.21
CA TRP A 31 8.58 -2.63 -7.54
C TRP A 31 8.93 -4.05 -7.12
N ARG A 32 10.20 -4.47 -7.23
CA ARG A 32 10.64 -5.78 -6.72
C ARG A 32 10.65 -5.87 -5.21
N ALA A 33 10.95 -4.77 -4.51
CA ALA A 33 10.79 -4.70 -3.07
C ALA A 33 9.32 -4.78 -2.67
N LEU A 34 8.44 -4.07 -3.39
CA LEU A 34 6.99 -4.14 -3.18
C LEU A 34 6.46 -5.55 -3.41
N ASP A 35 6.87 -6.23 -4.48
CA ASP A 35 6.46 -7.60 -4.80
C ASP A 35 6.88 -8.59 -3.71
N ARG A 36 8.13 -8.49 -3.23
CA ARG A 36 8.62 -9.31 -2.10
C ARG A 36 7.84 -9.09 -0.80
N ILE A 37 7.51 -7.83 -0.48
CA ILE A 37 6.78 -7.49 0.75
C ILE A 37 5.28 -7.82 0.61
N SER A 38 4.75 -7.76 -0.62
CA SER A 38 3.36 -8.11 -0.94
C SER A 38 3.15 -9.61 -1.11
N GLY A 39 4.20 -10.44 -1.00
CA GLY A 39 4.15 -11.89 -1.11
C GLY A 39 3.24 -12.61 -0.10
N GLU A 40 2.56 -11.88 0.79
CA GLU A 40 1.45 -12.38 1.60
C GLU A 40 0.15 -11.60 1.28
N PRO A 41 -0.98 -12.29 1.08
CA PRO A 41 -2.19 -11.70 0.51
C PRO A 41 -2.92 -10.86 1.55
N ILE A 42 -2.50 -9.62 1.77
CA ILE A 42 -3.40 -8.64 2.37
C ILE A 42 -4.36 -8.20 1.27
N SER A 43 -5.38 -9.03 1.09
CA SER A 43 -6.48 -8.84 0.17
C SER A 43 -7.08 -7.45 0.40
N ARG A 44 -7.04 -6.63 -0.65
CA ARG A 44 -7.70 -5.31 -0.71
C ARG A 44 -9.19 -5.36 -0.33
N SER A 45 -9.80 -6.55 -0.26
CA SER A 45 -11.20 -6.77 0.13
C SER A 45 -11.49 -6.49 1.61
N GLU A 46 -10.56 -6.65 2.54
CA GLU A 46 -10.88 -6.44 3.97
C GLU A 46 -11.08 -4.96 4.34
N LYS A 47 -10.48 -4.03 3.59
CA LYS A 47 -10.58 -2.59 3.88
C LYS A 47 -11.84 -1.93 3.31
N VAL A 48 -12.52 -2.56 2.34
CA VAL A 48 -13.77 -2.04 1.76
C VAL A 48 -15.00 -2.61 2.48
N SER A 49 -14.91 -3.85 2.99
CA SER A 49 -16.00 -4.44 3.80
C SER A 49 -16.28 -3.68 5.09
N MET A 50 -15.26 -3.03 5.66
CA MET A 50 -15.44 -2.20 6.85
C MET A 50 -16.18 -0.88 6.56
N TRP A 51 -16.21 -0.40 5.31
CA TRP A 51 -16.90 0.83 4.91
C TRP A 51 -18.39 0.60 4.57
N ILE A 52 -18.77 -0.60 4.08
CA ILE A 52 -20.18 -0.91 3.72
C ILE A 52 -21.00 -1.42 4.92
N ASN A 53 -20.35 -2.02 5.92
CA ASN A 53 -21.08 -2.58 7.08
C ASN A 53 -21.60 -1.50 8.06
N GLU A 54 -21.07 -0.27 8.01
CA GLU A 54 -21.50 0.83 8.87
C GLU A 54 -22.72 1.61 8.32
N GLN A 55 -23.13 1.36 7.07
CA GLN A 55 -24.29 2.04 6.46
C GLN A 55 -25.60 1.25 6.54
N ASN A 56 -25.58 -0.01 6.99
CA ASN A 56 -26.79 -0.88 7.00
C ASN A 56 -27.21 -1.32 8.41
N GLY A 57 -26.64 -0.74 9.46
CA GLY A 57 -26.97 -1.02 10.86
C GLY A 57 -27.77 0.10 11.51
N GLU A 58 -29.08 0.09 11.28
CA GLU A 58 -30.12 0.46 12.26
C GLU A 58 -30.30 1.95 12.65
N ALA A 59 -31.45 2.51 12.25
CA ALA A 59 -32.37 3.10 13.22
C ALA A 59 -33.82 2.92 12.72
N THR A 60 -34.47 1.91 13.32
CA THR A 60 -35.91 1.78 13.49
C THR A 60 -36.54 3.02 14.10
#